data_AF-I4DQA9-F1
#
_entry.id   AF-I4DQA9-F1
#
_cell.length_a   1.000
_cell.length_b   1.000
_cell.length_c   1.000
_cell.angle_alpha   90.00
_cell.angle_beta   90.00
_cell.angle_gamma   90.00
#
_symmetry.space_group_name_H-M   'P 1'
#
loop_
_entity.id
_entity.type
_entity.pdbx_description
1 polymer ?
#
loop_
_entity_poly.entity_id
_entity_poly.type
_entity_poly.pdbx_seq_one_letter_code
_entity_poly.pdbx_strand_id
1 'polypeptide(L)'
;MPLDEETGIDVLGNLMESSIISRNRVYYGDLHNMGHVFISYCHDPDHRNLEQFGVMGDSATAMRDPVFYRWHAYVDDLFTMYKSKLPPYGDDRLDFPGIRVSSINIESPAGANTFATQWEQSTVELSRGMDFTPRGSVLARFTHLQHDEFVYVIEVNNTLAQAATGTVRIFMAPTVDENGAPLSFEDQRRLMIELDKFTQPLNAGTNTIRRRSIESSVTIPYERTFRNQSNRPGTAGSAQAAQFDFCGCGWPHHMLIPKGTPEGYPVVVFAMVTNWDEDKIEQDLVGTCNDAAAYCGIRDRRYPDKRPMGFPFD
;
A
#
# COMPACT_ATOMS: atom_id res chain seq x y z
N MET A 1 -3.89 -26.83 14.13
CA MET A 1 -4.81 -25.68 14.20
C MET A 1 -5.32 -25.43 12.80
N PRO A 2 -6.64 -25.36 12.58
CA PRO A 2 -7.17 -24.98 11.27
C PRO A 2 -6.79 -23.53 10.96
N LEU A 3 -6.53 -23.23 9.68
CA LEU A 3 -6.42 -21.85 9.19
C LEU A 3 -7.82 -21.46 8.70
N ASP A 4 -8.52 -20.63 9.47
CA ASP A 4 -9.85 -20.12 9.12
C ASP A 4 -9.76 -18.82 8.31
N GLU A 5 -10.88 -18.44 7.69
CA GLU A 5 -10.96 -17.27 6.81
C GLU A 5 -10.59 -15.95 7.51
N GLU A 6 -10.88 -15.80 8.80
CA GLU A 6 -10.71 -14.54 9.54
C GLU A 6 -9.26 -14.33 10.02
N THR A 7 -8.64 -15.37 10.57
CA THR A 7 -7.34 -15.28 11.26
C THR A 7 -6.23 -16.09 10.60
N GLY A 8 -6.58 -16.98 9.66
CA GLY A 8 -5.63 -17.87 9.01
C GLY A 8 -4.51 -17.14 8.27
N ILE A 9 -4.81 -15.99 7.66
CA ILE A 9 -3.81 -15.17 6.95
C ILE A 9 -2.78 -14.55 7.93
N ASP A 10 -3.24 -14.07 9.10
CA ASP A 10 -2.36 -13.51 10.14
C ASP A 10 -1.47 -14.60 10.75
N VAL A 11 -2.05 -15.78 11.03
CA VAL A 11 -1.26 -16.94 11.45
C VAL A 11 -0.21 -17.28 10.40
N LEU A 12 -0.58 -17.35 9.11
CA LEU A 12 0.36 -17.66 8.04
C LEU A 12 1.47 -16.61 7.91
N GLY A 13 1.13 -15.32 8.02
CA GLY A 13 2.10 -14.22 8.03
C GLY A 13 3.17 -14.41 9.11
N ASN A 14 2.74 -14.69 10.33
CA ASN A 14 3.63 -14.94 11.47
C ASN A 14 4.52 -16.17 11.28
N LEU A 15 4.08 -17.18 10.53
CA LEU A 15 4.89 -18.36 10.20
C LEU A 15 5.88 -18.09 9.07
N MET A 16 5.48 -17.32 8.05
CA MET A 16 6.27 -17.11 6.84
C MET A 16 7.35 -16.06 7.01
N GLU A 17 7.09 -14.97 7.74
CA GLU A 17 8.04 -13.86 7.95
C GLU A 17 9.40 -14.37 8.44
N SER A 18 9.56 -15.10 9.54
CA SER A 18 8.69 -15.43 10.67
C SER A 18 8.80 -14.37 11.78
N SER A 19 7.77 -14.22 12.61
CA SER A 19 7.76 -13.24 13.71
C SER A 19 7.95 -13.88 15.09
N ILE A 20 8.14 -13.06 16.14
CA ILE A 20 8.23 -13.54 17.53
C ILE A 20 6.95 -14.23 18.04
N ILE A 21 5.82 -14.01 17.37
CA ILE A 21 4.53 -14.65 17.68
C ILE A 21 4.23 -15.85 16.78
N SER A 22 5.21 -16.29 15.97
CA SER A 22 5.15 -17.56 15.24
C SER A 22 4.85 -18.72 16.21
N ARG A 23 3.83 -19.52 15.87
CA ARG A 23 3.32 -20.59 16.75
C ARG A 23 4.32 -21.72 16.96
N ASN A 24 5.20 -21.97 15.99
CA ASN A 24 6.22 -23.02 16.08
C ASN A 24 7.39 -22.74 15.13
N ARG A 25 8.25 -21.79 15.52
CA ARG A 25 9.45 -21.43 14.74
C ARG A 25 10.44 -22.59 14.58
N VAL A 26 10.47 -23.55 15.51
CA VAL A 26 11.33 -24.75 15.41
C VAL A 26 10.93 -25.63 14.21
N TYR A 27 9.64 -25.74 13.94
CA TYR A 27 9.13 -26.55 12.83
C TYR A 27 9.05 -25.76 11.51
N TYR A 28 8.48 -24.55 11.53
CA TYR A 28 8.23 -23.76 10.32
C TYR A 28 9.42 -22.90 9.87
N GLY A 29 10.40 -22.68 10.76
CA GLY A 29 11.58 -21.90 10.45
C GLY A 29 11.31 -20.41 10.31
N ASP A 30 12.07 -19.77 9.42
CA ASP A 30 12.14 -18.32 9.23
C ASP A 30 12.32 -18.00 7.74
N LEU A 31 11.39 -18.50 6.92
CA LEU A 31 11.57 -18.64 5.47
C LEU A 31 11.88 -17.31 4.78
N HIS A 32 11.01 -16.31 4.91
CA HIS A 32 11.15 -15.02 4.24
C HIS A 32 12.46 -14.32 4.64
N ASN A 33 12.73 -14.20 5.95
CA ASN A 33 13.93 -13.55 6.46
C ASN A 33 15.22 -14.29 6.06
N MET A 34 15.24 -15.62 6.13
CA MET A 34 16.41 -16.39 5.69
C MET A 34 16.63 -16.29 4.18
N GLY A 35 15.57 -16.13 3.39
CA GLY A 35 15.70 -15.83 1.96
C GLY A 35 16.48 -14.53 1.71
N HIS A 36 16.17 -13.46 2.45
CA HIS A 36 16.94 -12.21 2.41
C HIS A 36 18.41 -12.44 2.75
N VAL A 37 18.69 -13.17 3.84
CA VAL A 37 20.06 -13.48 4.29
C VAL A 37 20.83 -14.29 3.25
N PHE A 38 20.23 -15.34 2.71
CA PHE A 38 20.89 -16.20 1.73
C PHE A 38 21.20 -15.46 0.43
N ILE A 39 20.27 -14.64 -0.04
CA ILE A 39 20.50 -13.83 -1.23
C ILE A 39 21.58 -12.78 -0.94
N SER A 40 21.53 -12.12 0.22
CA SER A 40 22.49 -11.07 0.56
C SER A 40 23.93 -11.57 0.70
N TYR A 41 24.14 -12.81 1.14
CA TYR A 41 25.46 -13.43 1.30
C TYR A 41 25.86 -14.39 0.16
N CYS A 42 25.07 -14.50 -0.92
CA CYS A 42 25.34 -15.48 -1.98
C CYS A 42 26.73 -15.37 -2.64
N HIS A 43 27.36 -14.20 -2.55
CA HIS A 43 28.70 -13.93 -3.09
C HIS A 43 29.85 -14.38 -2.15
N ASP A 44 29.59 -14.54 -0.85
CA ASP A 44 30.56 -15.01 0.16
C ASP A 44 29.87 -15.87 1.24
N PRO A 45 29.28 -17.02 0.86
CA PRO A 45 28.35 -17.76 1.72
C PRO A 45 28.98 -18.42 2.95
N ASP A 46 30.30 -18.62 2.95
CA ASP A 46 31.07 -19.14 4.08
C ASP A 46 32.00 -18.12 4.71
N HIS A 47 31.82 -16.84 4.35
CA HIS A 47 32.53 -15.69 4.92
C HIS A 47 34.06 -15.78 4.80
N ARG A 48 34.59 -16.54 3.82
CA ARG A 48 36.03 -16.71 3.65
C ARG A 48 36.72 -15.44 3.15
N ASN A 49 35.98 -14.57 2.46
CA ASN A 49 36.48 -13.32 1.91
C ASN A 49 36.24 -12.12 2.85
N LEU A 50 35.50 -12.33 3.95
CA LEU A 50 35.11 -11.30 4.92
C LEU A 50 34.28 -10.17 4.29
N GLU A 51 33.51 -10.49 3.25
CA GLU A 51 32.66 -9.52 2.55
C GLU A 51 31.36 -9.25 3.34
N GLN A 52 30.79 -8.07 3.15
CA GLN A 52 29.53 -7.65 3.79
C GLN A 52 28.30 -8.12 3.00
N PHE A 53 27.12 -8.10 3.62
CA PHE A 53 25.87 -8.43 2.94
C PHE A 53 25.58 -7.46 1.77
N GLY A 54 25.03 -7.99 0.68
CA GLY A 54 24.50 -7.19 -0.42
C GLY A 54 23.19 -6.51 -0.08
N VAL A 55 22.65 -5.71 -1.00
CA VAL A 55 21.48 -4.82 -0.75
C VAL A 55 20.22 -5.51 -0.22
N MET A 56 20.05 -6.81 -0.45
CA MET A 56 18.95 -7.61 0.12
C MET A 56 19.01 -7.78 1.65
N GLY A 57 20.16 -7.51 2.28
CA GLY A 57 20.34 -7.61 3.72
C GLY A 57 19.79 -6.42 4.52
N ASP A 58 19.36 -5.34 3.87
CA ASP A 58 18.79 -4.15 4.52
C ASP A 58 17.48 -3.70 3.85
N SER A 59 16.43 -3.55 4.65
CA SER A 59 15.11 -3.04 4.24
C SER A 59 15.16 -1.71 3.47
N ALA A 60 16.11 -0.81 3.78
CA ALA A 60 16.25 0.47 3.08
C ALA A 60 16.82 0.33 1.66
N THR A 61 17.40 -0.81 1.31
CA THR A 61 18.04 -1.06 0.02
C THR A 61 17.49 -2.26 -0.74
N ALA A 62 16.77 -3.17 -0.08
CA ALA A 62 16.37 -4.45 -0.65
C ALA A 62 15.55 -4.30 -1.93
N MET A 63 14.58 -3.39 -1.97
CA MET A 63 13.74 -3.11 -3.14
C MET A 63 14.52 -2.60 -4.37
N ARG A 64 15.81 -2.24 -4.22
CA ARG A 64 16.67 -1.81 -5.35
C ARG A 64 17.20 -2.98 -6.16
N ASP A 65 17.18 -4.20 -5.61
CA ASP A 65 17.56 -5.41 -6.33
C ASP A 65 16.32 -6.04 -7.00
N PRO A 66 16.32 -6.28 -8.32
CA PRO A 66 15.23 -6.97 -9.00
C PRO A 66 14.85 -8.33 -8.39
N VAL A 67 15.79 -9.00 -7.70
CA VAL A 67 15.51 -10.28 -7.02
C VAL A 67 14.51 -10.13 -5.86
N PHE A 68 14.40 -8.93 -5.27
CA PHE A 68 13.43 -8.63 -4.21
C PHE A 68 12.02 -9.01 -4.66
N TYR A 69 11.64 -8.56 -5.85
CA TYR A 69 10.30 -8.79 -6.41
C TYR A 69 10.07 -10.26 -6.75
N ARG A 70 11.10 -10.96 -7.21
CA ARG A 70 11.00 -12.42 -7.49
C ARG A 70 10.84 -13.23 -6.21
N TRP A 71 11.58 -12.87 -5.15
CA TRP A 71 11.47 -13.52 -3.85
C TRP A 71 10.11 -13.25 -3.20
N HIS A 72 9.65 -12.00 -3.23
CA HIS A 72 8.35 -11.64 -2.67
C HIS A 72 7.19 -12.22 -3.47
N ALA A 73 7.29 -12.34 -4.80
CA ALA A 73 6.29 -13.05 -5.60
C ALA A 73 6.20 -14.53 -5.22
N TYR A 74 7.33 -15.20 -4.98
CA TYR A 74 7.33 -16.59 -4.48
C TYR A 74 6.68 -16.70 -3.09
N VAL A 75 6.96 -15.77 -2.18
CA VAL A 75 6.31 -15.73 -0.85
C VAL A 75 4.82 -15.43 -0.97
N ASP A 76 4.42 -14.49 -1.83
CA ASP A 76 3.03 -14.14 -2.14
C ASP A 76 2.25 -15.32 -2.74
N ASP A 77 2.88 -16.15 -3.57
CA ASP A 77 2.27 -17.38 -4.07
C ASP A 77 1.87 -18.34 -2.93
N LEU A 78 2.60 -18.36 -1.80
CA LEU A 78 2.20 -19.14 -0.62
C LEU A 78 0.92 -18.62 0.02
N PHE A 79 0.76 -17.29 0.10
CA PHE A 79 -0.46 -16.65 0.59
C PHE A 79 -1.62 -16.84 -0.38
N THR A 80 -1.36 -16.72 -1.69
CA THR A 80 -2.34 -16.99 -2.75
C THR A 80 -2.81 -18.45 -2.73
N MET A 81 -1.91 -19.40 -2.46
CA MET A 81 -2.29 -20.81 -2.28
C MET A 81 -3.19 -21.04 -1.07
N TYR A 82 -3.07 -20.22 -0.02
CA TYR A 82 -4.01 -20.25 1.09
C TYR A 82 -5.36 -19.63 0.69
N LYS A 83 -5.34 -18.44 0.08
CA LYS A 83 -6.55 -17.72 -0.36
C LYS A 83 -7.38 -18.52 -1.38
N SER A 84 -6.74 -19.22 -2.31
CA SER A 84 -7.43 -20.08 -3.28
C SER A 84 -8.16 -21.29 -2.68
N LYS A 85 -7.93 -21.61 -1.40
CA LYS A 85 -8.67 -22.65 -0.68
C LYS A 85 -9.89 -22.12 0.07
N LEU A 86 -10.06 -20.80 0.13
CA LEU A 86 -11.23 -20.16 0.70
C LEU A 86 -12.36 -20.13 -0.34
N PRO A 87 -13.63 -20.19 0.11
CA PRO A 87 -14.74 -20.01 -0.81
C PRO A 87 -14.75 -18.59 -1.39
N PRO A 88 -15.02 -18.41 -2.70
CA PRO A 88 -15.22 -17.10 -3.29
C PRO A 88 -16.29 -16.29 -2.56
N TYR A 89 -16.18 -14.97 -2.59
CA TYR A 89 -17.21 -14.08 -2.04
C TYR A 89 -18.56 -14.25 -2.75
N GLY A 90 -19.63 -14.47 -1.98
CA GLY A 90 -21.00 -14.39 -2.46
C GLY A 90 -21.55 -12.97 -2.38
N ASP A 91 -22.74 -12.77 -2.97
CA ASP A 91 -23.45 -11.49 -2.98
C ASP A 91 -23.74 -10.97 -1.57
N ASP A 92 -23.90 -11.86 -0.59
CA ASP A 92 -24.10 -11.53 0.83
C ASP A 92 -22.91 -10.77 1.44
N ARG A 93 -21.71 -10.92 0.85
CA ARG A 93 -20.48 -10.25 1.32
C ARG A 93 -20.06 -9.08 0.43
N LEU A 94 -20.47 -9.10 -0.84
CA LEU A 94 -20.11 -8.07 -1.83
C LEU A 94 -21.18 -6.97 -1.95
N ASP A 95 -22.46 -7.31 -1.83
CA ASP A 95 -23.55 -6.35 -2.01
C ASP A 95 -23.66 -5.42 -0.80
N PHE A 96 -23.91 -4.14 -1.08
CA PHE A 96 -24.42 -3.19 -0.10
C PHE A 96 -25.84 -2.82 -0.51
N PRO A 97 -26.87 -3.54 -0.01
CA PRO A 97 -28.23 -3.42 -0.51
C PRO A 97 -28.76 -1.98 -0.47
N GLY A 98 -29.30 -1.53 -1.60
CA GLY A 98 -29.81 -0.17 -1.77
C GLY A 98 -28.76 0.89 -2.10
N ILE A 99 -27.47 0.55 -2.10
CA ILE A 99 -26.39 1.41 -2.57
C ILE A 99 -25.90 0.93 -3.94
N ARG A 100 -25.86 1.84 -4.91
CA ARG A 100 -25.43 1.54 -6.28
C ARG A 100 -24.44 2.60 -6.76
N VAL A 101 -23.22 2.17 -7.08
CA VAL A 101 -22.24 3.01 -7.78
C VAL A 101 -22.65 3.06 -9.25
N SER A 102 -22.98 4.25 -9.73
CA SER A 102 -23.42 4.47 -11.12
C SER A 102 -22.24 4.72 -12.06
N SER A 103 -21.20 5.41 -11.59
CA SER A 103 -19.98 5.68 -12.37
C SER A 103 -18.83 6.10 -11.48
N ILE A 104 -17.61 5.87 -11.97
CA ILE A 104 -16.39 6.54 -11.52
C ILE A 104 -15.73 7.22 -12.71
N ASN A 105 -15.37 8.49 -12.55
CA ASN A 105 -14.62 9.26 -13.53
C ASN A 105 -13.39 9.87 -12.87
N ILE A 106 -12.36 10.13 -13.68
CA ILE A 106 -11.15 10.85 -13.27
C ILE A 106 -11.16 12.21 -13.94
N GLU A 107 -11.11 13.27 -13.14
CA GLU A 107 -10.83 14.62 -13.61
C GLU A 107 -9.35 14.93 -13.35
N SER A 108 -8.59 15.21 -14.41
CA SER A 108 -7.18 15.60 -14.31
C SER A 108 -6.85 16.72 -15.32
N PRO A 109 -5.72 17.44 -15.13
CA PRO A 109 -5.22 18.39 -16.13
C PRO A 109 -4.95 17.77 -17.50
N ALA A 110 -4.65 16.46 -17.54
CA ALA A 110 -4.39 15.72 -18.77
C ALA A 110 -5.67 15.34 -19.56
N GLY A 111 -6.84 15.56 -18.97
CA GLY A 111 -8.14 15.29 -19.58
C GLY A 111 -8.97 14.29 -18.78
N ALA A 112 -10.23 14.11 -19.20
CA ALA A 112 -11.14 13.18 -18.55
C ALA A 112 -10.66 11.73 -18.71
N ASN A 113 -10.64 10.97 -17.62
CA ASN A 113 -10.23 9.57 -17.56
C ASN A 113 -8.79 9.32 -18.05
N THR A 114 -7.92 10.32 -17.88
CA THR A 114 -6.50 10.25 -18.23
C THR A 114 -5.65 10.59 -17.00
N PHE A 115 -4.65 9.76 -16.73
CA PHE A 115 -3.59 10.09 -15.79
C PHE A 115 -2.35 10.55 -16.55
N ALA A 116 -1.65 11.54 -16.02
CA ALA A 116 -0.35 11.97 -16.54
C ALA A 116 0.74 11.74 -15.50
N THR A 117 1.88 11.21 -15.96
CA THR A 117 3.09 11.05 -15.16
C THR A 117 4.27 11.73 -15.84
N GLN A 118 5.23 12.16 -15.02
CA GLN A 118 6.40 12.91 -15.47
C GLN A 118 7.62 12.58 -14.61
N TRP A 119 8.79 12.94 -15.11
CA TRP A 119 10.02 12.96 -14.33
C TRP A 119 10.18 14.30 -13.63
N GLU A 120 10.42 14.28 -12.33
CA GLU A 120 10.68 15.46 -11.50
C GLU A 120 12.10 15.38 -10.93
N GLN A 121 12.78 16.53 -10.85
CA GLN A 121 14.08 16.65 -10.19
C GLN A 121 13.94 17.27 -8.82
N SER A 122 14.43 16.57 -7.81
CA SER A 122 14.39 17.02 -6.42
C SER A 122 15.72 16.84 -5.73
N THR A 123 15.84 17.45 -4.55
CA THR A 123 17.07 17.44 -3.76
C THR A 123 16.86 16.80 -2.40
N VAL A 124 17.88 16.08 -1.92
CA VAL A 124 17.93 15.54 -0.56
C VAL A 124 19.18 16.06 0.14
N GLU A 125 19.02 16.43 1.41
CA GLU A 125 20.12 16.92 2.24
C GLU A 125 20.88 15.76 2.90
N LEU A 126 22.17 15.63 2.58
CA LEU A 126 22.99 14.49 3.01
C LEU A 126 23.66 14.67 4.37
N SER A 127 23.66 15.89 4.89
CA SER A 127 24.49 16.33 6.02
C SER A 127 24.17 15.65 7.36
N ARG A 128 23.03 14.95 7.47
CA ARG A 128 22.72 14.14 8.65
C ARG A 128 23.40 12.76 8.62
N GLY A 129 23.61 12.20 7.42
CA GLY A 129 24.16 10.85 7.27
C GLY A 129 25.67 10.81 7.08
N MET A 130 26.29 11.92 6.67
CA MET A 130 27.71 12.01 6.35
C MET A 130 28.31 13.32 6.88
N ASP A 131 29.58 13.26 7.31
CA ASP A 131 30.33 14.44 7.75
C ASP A 131 30.95 15.17 6.55
N PHE A 132 30.53 16.42 6.34
CA PHE A 132 31.03 17.30 5.28
C PHE A 132 31.86 18.47 5.82
N THR A 133 32.24 18.46 7.09
CA THR A 133 33.03 19.53 7.71
C THR A 133 34.38 19.69 6.98
N PRO A 134 34.83 20.92 6.66
CA PRO A 134 34.24 22.23 6.97
C PRO A 134 33.33 22.82 5.87
N ARG A 135 32.98 22.06 4.82
CA ARG A 135 32.34 22.54 3.59
C ARG A 135 30.86 22.92 3.75
N GLY A 136 30.23 22.57 4.86
CA GLY A 136 28.82 22.84 5.13
C GLY A 136 27.90 21.81 4.48
N SER A 137 26.63 22.16 4.27
CA SER A 137 25.63 21.21 3.82
C SER A 137 25.80 20.79 2.36
N VAL A 138 25.62 19.49 2.08
CA VAL A 138 25.63 18.93 0.71
C VAL A 138 24.24 18.44 0.34
N LEU A 139 23.73 18.96 -0.77
CA LEU A 139 22.48 18.50 -1.38
C LEU A 139 22.79 17.59 -2.57
N ALA A 140 22.18 16.41 -2.60
CA ALA A 140 22.19 15.55 -3.79
C ALA A 140 20.92 15.79 -4.60
N ARG A 141 21.07 16.02 -5.91
CA ARG A 141 19.96 16.10 -6.86
C ARG A 141 19.71 14.71 -7.45
N PHE A 142 18.45 14.30 -7.51
CA PHE A 142 18.02 13.04 -8.11
C PHE A 142 16.74 13.25 -8.91
N THR A 143 16.37 12.25 -9.70
CA THR A 143 15.16 12.25 -10.52
C THR A 143 14.25 11.13 -10.08
N HIS A 144 12.96 11.43 -9.92
CA HIS A 144 11.94 10.46 -9.54
C HIS A 144 10.68 10.64 -10.39
N LEU A 145 9.83 9.60 -10.38
CA LEU A 145 8.51 9.68 -11.00
C LEU A 145 7.63 10.67 -10.21
N GLN A 146 6.71 11.32 -10.91
CA GLN A 146 5.66 12.16 -10.36
C GLN A 146 4.40 11.99 -11.21
N HIS A 147 3.24 12.37 -10.68
CA HIS A 147 2.00 12.50 -11.43
C HIS A 147 1.31 13.84 -11.18
N ASP A 148 0.46 14.24 -12.12
CA ASP A 148 -0.44 15.37 -11.91
C ASP A 148 -1.49 15.05 -10.83
N GLU A 149 -1.89 16.03 -10.03
CA GLU A 149 -3.02 15.86 -9.13
C GLU A 149 -4.30 15.63 -9.93
N PHE A 150 -5.09 14.65 -9.49
CA PHE A 150 -6.39 14.32 -10.09
C PHE A 150 -7.47 14.14 -9.01
N VAL A 151 -8.73 14.11 -9.45
CA VAL A 151 -9.92 13.96 -8.60
C VAL A 151 -10.75 12.77 -9.09
N TYR A 152 -11.08 11.85 -8.19
CA TYR A 152 -12.13 10.86 -8.41
C TYR A 152 -13.49 11.53 -8.29
N VAL A 153 -14.35 11.32 -9.28
CA VAL A 153 -15.76 11.73 -9.27
C VAL A 153 -16.62 10.48 -9.35
N ILE A 154 -17.21 10.12 -8.22
CA ILE A 154 -17.97 8.87 -8.05
C ILE A 154 -19.43 9.22 -7.85
N GLU A 155 -20.29 8.71 -8.72
CA GLU A 155 -21.73 8.87 -8.61
C GLU A 155 -22.32 7.65 -7.91
N VAL A 156 -22.98 7.88 -6.78
CA VAL A 156 -23.57 6.83 -5.95
C VAL A 156 -25.04 7.13 -5.69
N ASN A 157 -25.91 6.20 -6.04
CA ASN A 157 -27.33 6.28 -5.72
C ASN A 157 -27.63 5.46 -4.46
N ASN A 158 -28.24 6.11 -3.47
CA ASN A 158 -28.78 5.46 -2.28
C ASN A 158 -30.30 5.40 -2.40
N THR A 159 -30.84 4.20 -2.63
CA THR A 159 -32.29 3.97 -2.72
C THR A 159 -32.96 3.71 -1.36
N LEU A 160 -32.20 3.74 -0.27
CA LEU A 160 -32.75 3.65 1.08
C LEU A 160 -33.43 4.97 1.45
N ALA A 161 -34.44 4.88 2.33
CA ALA A 161 -35.13 6.08 2.83
C ALA A 161 -34.27 6.92 3.78
N GLN A 162 -33.20 6.34 4.34
CA GLN A 162 -32.33 6.97 5.33
C GLN A 162 -30.91 7.12 4.79
N ALA A 163 -30.15 8.04 5.39
CA ALA A 163 -28.73 8.14 5.12
C ALA A 163 -28.02 6.87 5.56
N ALA A 164 -27.05 6.43 4.76
CA ALA A 164 -26.17 5.32 5.07
C ALA A 164 -24.72 5.80 5.05
N THR A 165 -23.81 5.07 5.69
CA THR A 165 -22.38 5.37 5.62
C THR A 165 -21.68 4.24 4.88
N GLY A 166 -20.93 4.59 3.83
CA GLY A 166 -20.18 3.63 3.03
C GLY A 166 -18.68 3.76 3.25
N THR A 167 -17.95 2.66 3.17
CA THR A 167 -16.51 2.65 2.95
C THR A 167 -16.26 2.57 1.45
N VAL A 168 -15.70 3.62 0.87
CA VAL A 168 -15.29 3.67 -0.54
C VAL A 168 -13.91 3.05 -0.65
N ARG A 169 -13.75 2.07 -1.54
CA ARG A 169 -12.51 1.35 -1.83
C ARG A 169 -12.17 1.54 -3.30
N ILE A 170 -10.99 2.06 -3.60
CA ILE A 170 -10.55 2.36 -4.97
C ILE A 170 -9.29 1.56 -5.30
N PHE A 171 -9.34 0.82 -6.40
CA PHE A 171 -8.23 0.03 -6.91
C PHE A 171 -7.96 0.34 -8.37
N MET A 172 -6.76 -0.01 -8.85
CA MET A 172 -6.39 0.07 -10.25
C MET A 172 -5.60 -1.17 -10.67
N ALA A 173 -5.85 -1.64 -11.89
CA ALA A 173 -5.05 -2.70 -12.53
C ALA A 173 -4.90 -2.45 -14.03
N PRO A 174 -3.83 -2.99 -14.67
CA PRO A 174 -3.76 -3.09 -16.12
C PRO A 174 -4.94 -3.91 -16.68
N THR A 175 -5.39 -3.58 -17.89
CA THR A 175 -6.39 -4.41 -18.60
C THR A 175 -5.77 -5.36 -19.62
N VAL A 176 -4.50 -5.12 -19.99
CA VAL A 176 -3.76 -5.92 -20.98
C VAL A 176 -2.36 -6.26 -20.47
N ASP A 177 -1.79 -7.35 -20.96
CA ASP A 177 -0.41 -7.75 -20.69
C ASP A 177 0.62 -6.94 -21.51
N GLU A 178 1.90 -7.28 -21.42
CA GLU A 178 2.98 -6.62 -22.17
C GLU A 178 2.92 -6.81 -23.69
N ASN A 179 2.15 -7.81 -24.16
CA ASN A 179 1.91 -8.09 -25.57
C ASN A 179 0.61 -7.45 -26.08
N GLY A 180 -0.14 -6.77 -25.20
CA GLY A 180 -1.43 -6.15 -25.50
C GLY A 180 -2.61 -7.13 -25.48
N ALA A 181 -2.43 -8.35 -24.98
CA ALA A 181 -3.52 -9.32 -24.83
C ALA A 181 -4.35 -8.99 -23.57
N PRO A 182 -5.69 -9.11 -23.60
CA PRO A 182 -6.53 -8.87 -22.43
C PRO A 182 -6.18 -9.80 -21.27
N LEU A 183 -6.03 -9.23 -20.08
CA LEU A 183 -5.79 -10.00 -18.86
C LEU A 183 -7.09 -10.67 -18.36
N SER A 184 -6.99 -11.89 -17.86
CA SER A 184 -8.11 -12.56 -17.19
C SER A 184 -8.42 -11.86 -15.86
N PHE A 185 -9.63 -12.06 -15.32
CA PHE A 185 -9.96 -11.51 -13.99
C PHE A 185 -9.04 -12.05 -12.90
N GLU A 186 -8.67 -13.35 -12.96
CA GLU A 186 -7.76 -13.97 -11.98
C GLU A 186 -6.35 -13.36 -12.02
N ASP A 187 -5.87 -12.97 -13.20
CA ASP A 187 -4.59 -12.26 -13.32
C ASP A 187 -4.74 -10.81 -12.86
N GLN A 188 -5.81 -10.11 -13.28
CA GLN A 188 -6.05 -8.71 -12.92
C GLN A 188 -6.21 -8.52 -11.41
N ARG A 189 -6.91 -9.41 -10.70
CA ARG A 189 -7.10 -9.26 -9.24
C ARG A 189 -5.78 -9.29 -8.48
N ARG A 190 -4.77 -10.04 -8.96
CA ARG A 190 -3.42 -10.07 -8.39
C ARG A 190 -2.60 -8.81 -8.69
N LEU A 191 -3.04 -8.01 -9.65
CA LEU A 191 -2.40 -6.76 -10.08
C LEU A 191 -3.16 -5.51 -9.59
N MET A 192 -4.25 -5.68 -8.83
CA MET A 192 -5.00 -4.59 -8.25
C MET A 192 -4.17 -3.90 -7.16
N ILE A 193 -3.71 -2.69 -7.46
CA ILE A 193 -3.10 -1.82 -6.47
C ILE A 193 -4.18 -0.98 -5.80
N GLU A 194 -4.11 -0.85 -4.47
CA GLU A 194 -5.01 0.02 -3.72
C GLU A 194 -4.60 1.48 -3.93
N LEU A 195 -5.57 2.32 -4.29
CA LEU A 195 -5.36 3.76 -4.48
C LEU A 195 -5.93 4.60 -3.34
N ASP A 196 -7.05 4.17 -2.76
CA ASP A 196 -7.66 4.88 -1.63
C ASP A 196 -8.70 4.01 -0.91
N LYS A 197 -8.89 4.31 0.37
CA LYS A 197 -9.94 3.78 1.22
C LYS A 197 -10.41 4.85 2.19
N PHE A 198 -11.69 5.22 2.15
CA PHE A 198 -12.24 6.27 2.99
C PHE A 198 -13.73 6.10 3.30
N THR A 199 -14.18 6.72 4.39
CA THR A 199 -15.58 6.71 4.81
C THR A 199 -16.35 7.86 4.19
N GLN A 200 -17.56 7.60 3.70
CA GLN A 200 -18.41 8.58 3.04
C GLN A 200 -19.87 8.45 3.54
N PRO A 201 -20.44 9.52 4.12
CA PRO A 201 -21.89 9.62 4.32
C PRO A 201 -22.63 9.73 2.98
N LEU A 202 -23.71 8.97 2.81
CA LEU A 202 -24.52 8.89 1.61
C LEU A 202 -25.97 9.22 1.95
N ASN A 203 -26.45 10.38 1.52
CA ASN A 203 -27.85 10.78 1.69
C ASN A 203 -28.75 9.96 0.77
N ALA A 204 -30.06 9.89 1.08
CA ALA A 204 -31.03 9.26 0.16
C ALA A 204 -31.04 9.97 -1.20
N GLY A 205 -31.09 9.20 -2.28
CA GLY A 205 -30.97 9.67 -3.67
C GLY A 205 -29.54 9.69 -4.19
N THR A 206 -29.29 10.53 -5.18
CA THR A 206 -27.98 10.64 -5.86
C THR A 206 -26.98 11.44 -5.04
N ASN A 207 -25.76 10.92 -4.92
CA ASN A 207 -24.63 11.53 -4.26
C ASN A 207 -23.44 11.59 -5.23
N THR A 208 -22.87 12.78 -5.40
CA THR A 208 -21.60 12.98 -6.13
C THR A 208 -20.47 13.09 -5.12
N ILE A 209 -19.61 12.08 -5.09
CA ILE A 209 -18.41 12.06 -4.23
C ILE A 209 -17.25 12.61 -5.05
N ARG A 210 -16.56 13.62 -4.51
CA ARG A 210 -15.33 14.17 -5.09
C ARG A 210 -14.18 13.94 -4.11
N ARG A 211 -13.19 13.16 -4.53
CA ARG A 211 -12.05 12.75 -3.70
C ARG A 211 -10.75 13.09 -4.41
N ARG A 212 -9.88 13.88 -3.79
CA ARG A 212 -8.61 14.28 -4.41
C ARG A 212 -7.55 13.20 -4.17
N SER A 213 -6.69 12.99 -5.16
CA SER A 213 -5.51 12.11 -5.06
C SER A 213 -4.67 12.37 -3.81
N ILE A 214 -4.43 13.64 -3.46
CA ILE A 214 -3.67 14.06 -2.27
C ILE A 214 -4.29 13.64 -0.92
N GLU A 215 -5.53 13.17 -0.92
CA GLU A 215 -6.25 12.70 0.26
C GLU A 215 -6.15 11.17 0.44
N SER A 216 -5.47 10.48 -0.48
CA SER A 216 -5.32 9.02 -0.49
C SER A 216 -4.83 8.47 0.86
N SER A 217 -5.55 7.47 1.38
CA SER A 217 -5.20 6.77 2.61
C SER A 217 -4.04 5.78 2.49
N VAL A 218 -3.45 5.67 1.30
CA VAL A 218 -2.28 4.82 1.00
C VAL A 218 -0.98 5.61 1.13
N THR A 219 -1.03 6.92 0.91
CA THR A 219 0.18 7.74 0.72
C THR A 219 0.50 8.68 1.86
N ILE A 220 1.77 9.04 1.98
CA ILE A 220 2.20 10.21 2.77
C ILE A 220 2.49 11.40 1.87
N PRO A 221 2.29 12.64 2.36
CA PRO A 221 2.63 13.85 1.63
C PRO A 221 4.09 13.89 1.17
N TYR A 222 4.32 14.53 0.02
CA TYR A 222 5.63 14.65 -0.60
C TYR A 222 6.69 15.21 0.35
N GLU A 223 6.32 16.23 1.12
CA GLU A 223 7.19 16.93 2.07
C GLU A 223 7.71 16.01 3.18
N ARG A 224 7.02 14.89 3.44
CA ARG A 224 7.47 13.89 4.42
C ARG A 224 8.43 12.87 3.83
N THR A 225 8.27 12.54 2.55
CA THR A 225 9.10 11.55 1.88
C THR A 225 10.56 12.01 1.83
N PHE A 226 10.78 13.28 1.48
CA PHE A 226 12.10 13.89 1.40
C PHE A 226 12.37 14.91 2.51
N ARG A 227 11.69 14.78 3.65
CA ARG A 227 11.76 15.75 4.75
C ARG A 227 13.19 15.95 5.24
N ASN A 228 13.52 17.18 5.58
CA ASN A 228 14.74 17.48 6.32
C ASN A 228 14.70 16.80 7.69
N GLN A 229 15.74 16.03 7.96
CA GLN A 229 15.88 15.20 9.13
C GLN A 229 16.56 15.93 10.32
N SER A 230 17.04 17.16 10.11
CA SER A 230 17.75 17.97 11.12
C SER A 230 16.90 18.30 12.35
N ASN A 231 15.57 18.42 12.16
CA ASN A 231 14.63 18.73 13.24
C ASN A 231 13.91 17.49 13.81
N ARG A 232 14.41 16.26 13.55
CA ARG A 232 13.80 15.05 14.11
C ARG A 232 13.78 15.14 15.66
N PRO A 233 12.59 15.10 16.30
CA PRO A 233 12.48 15.23 17.74
C PRO A 233 12.89 13.93 18.44
N GLY A 234 13.38 14.09 19.67
CA GLY A 234 13.73 12.96 20.54
C GLY A 234 15.06 12.29 20.21
N THR A 235 15.49 11.42 21.11
CA THR A 235 16.65 10.54 20.92
C THR A 235 16.19 9.18 20.40
N ALA A 236 17.10 8.38 19.83
CA ALA A 236 16.78 7.02 19.40
C ALA A 236 16.17 6.22 20.56
N GLY A 237 15.03 5.57 20.31
CA GLY A 237 14.27 4.81 21.32
C GLY A 237 13.30 5.65 22.17
N SER A 238 13.24 6.97 22.01
CA SER A 238 12.24 7.79 22.72
C SER A 238 10.86 7.70 22.08
N ALA A 239 9.80 7.94 22.87
CA ALA A 239 8.42 7.91 22.37
C ALA A 239 8.15 8.96 21.28
N GLN A 240 8.81 10.13 21.35
CA GLN A 240 8.73 11.18 20.34
C GLN A 240 9.41 10.77 19.04
N ALA A 241 10.57 10.11 19.12
CA ALA A 241 11.26 9.57 17.95
C ALA A 241 10.42 8.48 17.28
N ALA A 242 9.87 7.55 18.07
CA ALA A 242 8.97 6.51 17.56
C ALA A 242 7.71 7.09 16.88
N GLN A 243 7.15 8.18 17.42
CA GLN A 243 6.04 8.90 16.77
C GLN A 243 6.45 9.45 15.42
N PHE A 244 7.55 10.18 15.40
CA PHE A 244 8.05 10.83 14.21
C PHE A 244 8.40 9.82 13.10
N ASP A 245 8.96 8.68 13.49
CA ASP A 245 9.33 7.60 12.58
C ASP A 245 8.07 6.89 12.03
N PHE A 246 7.08 6.59 12.88
CA PHE A 246 5.79 6.03 12.44
C PHE A 246 5.10 6.93 11.42
N CYS A 247 5.14 8.25 11.63
CA CYS A 247 4.61 9.22 10.67
C CYS A 247 5.32 9.26 9.32
N GLY A 248 6.48 8.60 9.20
CA GLY A 248 7.19 8.38 7.95
C GLY A 248 6.77 7.12 7.21
N CYS A 249 5.92 6.27 7.81
CA CYS A 249 5.33 5.13 7.12
C CYS A 249 4.23 5.61 6.17
N GLY A 250 4.29 5.14 4.93
CA GLY A 250 3.26 5.28 3.91
C GLY A 250 3.89 5.26 2.53
N TRP A 251 3.06 5.00 1.52
CA TRP A 251 3.56 5.00 0.15
C TRP A 251 3.92 6.43 -0.29
N PRO A 252 5.02 6.65 -1.02
CA PRO A 252 5.33 7.99 -1.53
C PRO A 252 4.22 8.49 -2.45
N HIS A 253 3.68 9.69 -2.19
CA HIS A 253 2.58 10.22 -3.00
C HIS A 253 2.90 10.28 -4.50
N HIS A 254 4.13 10.67 -4.84
CA HIS A 254 4.61 10.72 -6.23
C HIS A 254 4.72 9.35 -6.94
N MET A 255 4.42 8.26 -6.22
CA MET A 255 4.33 6.89 -6.74
C MET A 255 2.92 6.31 -6.61
N LEU A 256 1.88 7.10 -6.30
CA LEU A 256 0.50 6.62 -6.12
C LEU A 256 -0.01 5.82 -7.33
N ILE A 257 0.36 6.25 -8.54
CA ILE A 257 -0.01 5.58 -9.78
C ILE A 257 1.22 5.07 -10.54
N PRO A 258 1.08 3.98 -11.33
CA PRO A 258 2.15 3.49 -12.19
C PRO A 258 2.51 4.50 -13.28
N LYS A 259 3.75 4.42 -13.78
CA LYS A 259 4.27 5.30 -14.83
C LYS A 259 3.43 5.32 -16.12
N GLY A 260 2.93 4.17 -16.55
CA GLY A 260 2.32 4.01 -17.87
C GLY A 260 3.35 4.10 -19.02
N THR A 261 2.86 4.40 -20.22
CA THR A 261 3.66 4.55 -21.45
C THR A 261 3.40 5.91 -22.10
N PRO A 262 4.32 6.42 -22.96
CA PRO A 262 4.10 7.66 -23.70
C PRO A 262 2.83 7.65 -24.57
N GLU A 263 2.44 6.50 -25.09
CA GLU A 263 1.25 6.31 -25.92
C GLU A 263 -0.05 6.15 -25.09
N GLY A 264 0.07 6.04 -23.77
CA GLY A 264 -1.01 5.66 -22.87
C GLY A 264 -1.08 4.14 -22.67
N TYR A 265 -1.24 3.73 -21.42
CA TYR A 265 -1.35 2.33 -21.05
C TYR A 265 -2.73 2.08 -20.41
N PRO A 266 -3.54 1.16 -20.95
CA PRO A 266 -4.93 1.04 -20.53
C PRO A 266 -5.02 0.35 -19.17
N VAL A 267 -5.78 0.99 -18.29
CA VAL A 267 -6.04 0.50 -16.92
C VAL A 267 -7.54 0.52 -16.66
N VAL A 268 -7.96 -0.32 -15.72
CA VAL A 268 -9.28 -0.23 -15.08
C VAL A 268 -9.10 0.48 -13.74
N VAL A 269 -9.98 1.44 -13.46
CA VAL A 269 -10.14 2.00 -12.11
C VAL A 269 -11.43 1.42 -11.55
N PHE A 270 -11.32 0.71 -10.45
CA PHE A 270 -12.42 0.05 -9.77
C PHE A 270 -12.80 0.82 -8.52
N ALA A 271 -14.09 1.04 -8.31
CA ALA A 271 -14.63 1.61 -7.08
C ALA A 271 -15.72 0.70 -6.51
N MET A 272 -15.61 0.39 -5.22
CA MET A 272 -16.60 -0.35 -4.45
C MET A 272 -17.03 0.47 -3.24
N VAL A 273 -18.30 0.39 -2.88
CA VAL A 273 -18.82 0.98 -1.65
C VAL A 273 -19.37 -0.15 -0.78
N THR A 274 -18.73 -0.40 0.36
CA THR A 274 -19.15 -1.40 1.35
C THR A 274 -19.85 -0.75 2.54
N ASN A 275 -20.65 -1.53 3.27
CA ASN A 275 -21.37 -1.05 4.45
C ASN A 275 -20.39 -0.73 5.60
N TRP A 276 -20.26 0.54 5.96
CA TRP A 276 -19.31 0.97 7.00
C TRP A 276 -19.62 0.36 8.38
N ASP A 277 -20.90 0.10 8.71
CA ASP A 277 -21.26 -0.49 10.00
C ASP A 277 -20.74 -1.93 10.16
N GLU A 278 -20.55 -2.64 9.04
CA GLU A 278 -19.93 -3.97 9.01
C GLU A 278 -18.40 -3.89 8.98
N ASP A 279 -17.84 -2.85 8.38
CA ASP A 279 -16.39 -2.67 8.21
C ASP A 279 -15.72 -2.09 9.48
N LYS A 280 -16.42 -1.24 10.23
CA LYS A 280 -15.81 -0.47 11.31
C LYS A 280 -15.32 -1.33 12.47
N ILE A 281 -14.19 -0.91 13.03
CA ILE A 281 -13.73 -1.30 14.36
C ILE A 281 -14.05 -0.15 15.31
N GLU A 282 -14.86 -0.41 16.35
CA GLU A 282 -15.18 0.58 17.38
C GLU A 282 -13.92 0.89 18.22
N GLN A 283 -13.31 2.04 17.98
CA GLN A 283 -12.13 2.54 18.69
C GLN A 283 -11.97 4.05 18.52
N ASP A 284 -11.30 4.69 19.47
CA ASP A 284 -10.97 6.12 19.37
C ASP A 284 -9.78 6.34 18.43
N LEU A 285 -9.97 7.12 17.37
CA LEU A 285 -8.93 7.46 16.39
C LEU A 285 -8.16 8.75 16.71
N VAL A 286 -8.27 9.27 17.94
CA VAL A 286 -7.44 10.38 18.41
C VAL A 286 -5.96 10.05 18.28
N GLY A 287 -5.23 10.91 17.57
CA GLY A 287 -3.82 10.75 17.29
C GLY A 287 -3.36 11.59 16.10
N THR A 288 -2.10 11.39 15.71
CA THR A 288 -1.49 11.99 14.51
C THR A 288 -1.03 10.89 13.59
N CYS A 289 -0.93 11.19 12.29
CA CYS A 289 -0.35 10.30 11.26
C CYS A 289 -1.23 9.08 10.96
N ASN A 290 -2.51 9.36 10.73
CA ASN A 290 -3.52 8.38 10.32
C ASN A 290 -3.67 8.33 8.79
N ASP A 291 -2.82 9.05 8.08
CA ASP A 291 -3.03 9.46 6.71
C ASP A 291 -2.67 8.33 5.72
N ALA A 292 -1.78 7.42 6.11
CA ALA A 292 -1.40 6.24 5.33
C ALA A 292 -1.92 4.93 5.94
N ALA A 293 -3.09 5.00 6.61
CA ALA A 293 -3.62 3.88 7.41
C ALA A 293 -3.89 2.61 6.59
N ALA A 294 -4.08 2.70 5.27
CA ALA A 294 -4.31 1.53 4.42
C ALA A 294 -3.15 0.54 4.48
N TYR A 295 -1.89 1.02 4.41
CA TYR A 295 -0.68 0.17 4.43
C TYR A 295 0.06 0.19 5.77
N CYS A 296 -0.09 1.24 6.58
CA CYS A 296 0.66 1.41 7.83
C CYS A 296 -0.18 1.17 9.09
N GLY A 297 -1.49 1.00 8.95
CA GLY A 297 -2.41 0.98 10.08
C GLY A 297 -2.43 2.29 10.86
N ILE A 298 -2.95 2.23 12.08
CA ILE A 298 -3.01 3.38 12.99
C ILE A 298 -2.21 3.04 14.23
N ARG A 299 -1.33 3.95 14.62
CA ARG A 299 -0.44 3.75 15.76
C ARG A 299 -1.22 3.42 17.03
N ASP A 300 -0.80 2.37 17.75
CA ASP A 300 -1.36 1.94 19.04
C ASP A 300 -2.88 1.66 18.97
N ARG A 301 -3.38 1.29 17.78
CA ARG A 301 -4.78 0.98 17.48
C ARG A 301 -4.89 -0.29 16.65
N ARG A 302 -6.10 -0.83 16.56
CA ARG A 302 -6.40 -1.92 15.64
C ARG A 302 -6.48 -1.36 14.22
N TYR A 303 -6.16 -2.20 13.24
CA TYR A 303 -6.38 -1.84 11.84
C TYR A 303 -7.85 -1.42 11.64
N PRO A 304 -8.14 -0.25 11.04
CA PRO A 304 -9.44 0.40 11.13
C PRO A 304 -10.49 -0.15 10.13
N ASP A 305 -10.34 -1.40 9.70
CA ASP A 305 -11.22 -2.07 8.73
C ASP A 305 -11.25 -3.57 9.05
N LYS A 306 -12.44 -4.14 9.24
CA LYS A 306 -12.65 -5.56 9.52
C LYS A 306 -12.47 -6.44 8.29
N ARG A 307 -12.63 -5.88 7.08
CA ARG A 307 -12.48 -6.67 5.86
C ARG A 307 -11.02 -7.11 5.70
N PRO A 308 -10.76 -8.27 5.07
CA PRO A 308 -9.41 -8.66 4.72
C PRO A 308 -8.68 -7.56 3.94
N MET A 309 -7.39 -7.36 4.23
CA MET A 309 -6.55 -6.47 3.40
C MET A 309 -6.57 -6.99 1.95
N GLY A 310 -6.86 -6.12 1.00
CA GLY A 310 -7.04 -6.48 -0.42
C GLY A 310 -8.49 -6.76 -0.84
N PHE A 311 -9.46 -6.82 0.09
CA PHE A 311 -10.87 -7.02 -0.26
C PHE A 311 -11.37 -5.97 -1.27
N PRO A 312 -12.01 -6.37 -2.38
CA PRO A 312 -12.59 -7.70 -2.67
C PRO A 312 -11.73 -8.62 -3.56
N PHE A 313 -10.42 -8.38 -3.69
CA PHE A 313 -9.53 -9.04 -4.66
C PHE A 313 -8.57 -10.08 -4.07
N ASP A 314 -8.65 -10.31 -2.76
CA ASP A 314 -7.76 -11.22 -2.02
C ASP A 314 -7.89 -12.71 -2.39
#